data_AF-A0A9X3LYL0-F1
#
_entry.id   AF-A0A9X3LYL0-F1
#
_cell.length_a   1.000
_cell.length_b   1.000
_cell.length_c   1.000
_cell.angle_alpha   90.00
_cell.angle_beta   90.00
_cell.angle_gamma   90.00
#
_symmetry.space_group_name_H-M   'P 1'
#
loop_
_entity.id
_entity.type
_entity.pdbx_description
1 polymer ?
#
loop_
_entity_poly.entity_id
_entity_poly.type
_entity_poly.pdbx_seq_one_letter_code
_entity_poly.pdbx_strand_id
1 'polypeptide(L)'
;MTNYISLLAEEQVPESYGWLAGGIGAVIVIALLVFWVASLISIIRSGYSVGVKILLAMAAFAYPFLGPLIWFLFARHKEHKTRMDR
;
A
#
# COMPACT_ATOMS: atom_id res chain seq x y z
N MET A 1 -34.90 25.26 -15.91
CA MET A 1 -33.59 25.88 -15.60
C MET A 1 -32.58 24.75 -15.49
N THR A 2 -31.67 24.65 -16.45
CA THR A 2 -30.57 23.67 -16.42
C THR A 2 -29.64 24.04 -15.27
N ASN A 3 -29.46 23.14 -14.31
CA ASN A 3 -28.57 23.37 -13.17
C ASN A 3 -27.12 23.42 -13.68
N TYR A 4 -26.46 24.56 -13.52
CA TYR A 4 -25.04 24.71 -13.82
C TYR A 4 -24.15 23.77 -12.99
N ILE A 5 -24.64 23.32 -11.83
CA ILE A 5 -23.99 22.32 -10.97
C ILE A 5 -23.82 20.97 -11.67
N SER A 6 -24.76 20.55 -12.53
CA SER A 6 -24.63 19.30 -13.27
C SER A 6 -23.67 19.41 -14.46
N LEU A 7 -23.42 20.61 -15.01
CA LEU A 7 -22.42 20.81 -16.07
C LEU A 7 -20.98 20.79 -15.55
N LEU A 8 -20.75 21.19 -14.30
CA LEU A 8 -19.43 21.08 -13.65
C LEU A 8 -19.17 19.67 -13.11
N ALA A 9 -20.23 18.92 -12.76
CA ALA A 9 -20.09 17.50 -12.43
C ALA A 9 -19.73 16.64 -13.66
N GLU A 10 -20.11 17.11 -14.85
CA GLU A 10 -19.71 16.58 -16.16
C GLU A 10 -18.37 17.18 -16.64
N GLU A 11 -17.53 17.72 -15.76
CA GLU A 11 -16.10 17.87 -16.08
C GLU A 11 -15.47 16.46 -16.01
N GLN A 12 -15.80 15.67 -17.03
CA GLN A 12 -15.19 14.40 -17.35
C GLN A 12 -13.68 14.62 -17.38
N VAL A 13 -12.97 14.24 -16.31
CA VAL A 13 -11.52 14.02 -16.36
C VAL A 13 -11.31 13.17 -17.61
N PRO A 14 -10.68 13.69 -18.68
CA PRO A 14 -10.69 12.97 -19.94
C PRO A 14 -10.09 11.60 -19.70
N GLU A 15 -10.72 10.54 -20.24
CA GLU A 15 -10.26 9.14 -20.18
C GLU A 15 -8.75 8.99 -20.47
N SER A 16 -8.19 9.97 -21.19
CA SER A 16 -6.76 10.26 -21.35
C SER A 16 -5.95 10.48 -20.05
N TYR A 17 -6.52 10.48 -18.84
CA TYR A 17 -5.76 10.48 -17.58
C TYR A 17 -5.95 9.17 -16.79
N GLY A 18 -6.86 8.29 -17.22
CA GLY A 18 -7.07 6.97 -16.60
C GLY A 18 -5.81 6.10 -16.65
N TRP A 19 -5.02 6.21 -17.72
CA TRP A 19 -3.72 5.55 -17.82
C TRP A 19 -2.65 6.17 -16.92
N LEU A 20 -2.77 7.44 -16.54
CA LEU A 20 -1.84 8.05 -15.57
C LEU A 20 -2.16 7.55 -14.16
N ALA A 21 -3.43 7.51 -13.77
CA ALA A 21 -3.83 7.00 -12.46
C ALA A 21 -3.63 5.46 -12.34
N GLY A 22 -4.03 4.70 -13.36
CA GLY A 22 -3.88 3.23 -13.37
C GLY A 22 -2.48 2.75 -13.74
N GLY A 23 -1.82 3.42 -14.67
CA GLY A 23 -0.49 3.05 -15.16
C GLY A 23 0.63 3.38 -14.18
N ILE A 24 0.62 4.56 -13.54
CA ILE A 24 1.60 4.87 -12.49
C ILE A 24 1.42 3.90 -11.31
N GLY A 25 0.18 3.63 -10.91
CA GLY A 25 -0.12 2.62 -9.88
C GLY A 25 0.46 1.25 -10.22
N ALA A 26 0.23 0.76 -11.44
CA ALA A 26 0.78 -0.51 -11.91
C ALA A 26 2.32 -0.52 -11.92
N VAL A 27 2.96 0.55 -12.40
CA VAL A 27 4.43 0.67 -12.40
C VAL A 27 5.00 0.62 -10.98
N ILE A 28 4.38 1.32 -10.03
CA ILE A 28 4.80 1.30 -8.62
C ILE A 28 4.67 -0.12 -8.05
N VAL A 29 3.54 -0.80 -8.28
CA VAL A 29 3.33 -2.17 -7.81
C VAL A 29 4.38 -3.12 -8.40
N ILE A 30 4.64 -3.03 -9.71
CA ILE A 30 5.67 -3.85 -10.37
C ILE A 30 7.05 -3.55 -9.79
N ALA A 31 7.42 -2.27 -9.62
CA ALA A 31 8.69 -1.87 -9.05
C ALA A 31 8.88 -2.42 -7.62
N LEU A 32 7.82 -2.34 -6.79
CA LEU A 32 7.83 -2.91 -5.44
C LEU A 32 7.97 -4.43 -5.46
N LEU A 33 7.29 -5.13 -6.37
CA LEU A 33 7.43 -6.58 -6.53
C LEU A 33 8.84 -6.97 -6.96
N VAL A 34 9.42 -6.27 -7.93
CA VAL A 34 10.80 -6.49 -8.38
C VAL A 34 11.78 -6.25 -7.22
N PHE A 35 11.61 -5.14 -6.49
CA PHE A 35 12.44 -4.82 -5.34
C PHE A 35 12.33 -5.87 -4.24
N TRP A 36 11.11 -6.37 -3.98
CA TRP A 36 10.87 -7.43 -3.02
C TRP A 36 11.58 -8.74 -3.41
N VAL A 37 11.47 -9.19 -4.67
CA VAL A 37 12.20 -10.36 -5.16
C VAL A 37 13.72 -10.15 -5.09
N ALA A 38 14.21 -8.98 -5.49
CA ALA A 38 15.62 -8.63 -5.41
C ALA A 38 16.14 -8.68 -3.97
N SER A 39 15.33 -8.27 -2.99
CA SER A 39 15.67 -8.37 -1.57
C SER A 39 15.86 -9.82 -1.12
N LEU A 40 15.00 -10.75 -1.56
CA LEU A 40 15.12 -12.17 -1.25
C LEU A 40 16.40 -12.77 -1.85
N ILE A 41 16.69 -12.46 -3.12
CA ILE A 41 17.92 -12.88 -3.78
C ILE A 41 19.14 -12.34 -3.04
N SER A 42 19.10 -11.08 -2.61
CA SER A 42 20.17 -10.45 -1.82
C SER A 42 20.40 -11.18 -0.49
N ILE A 43 19.33 -11.53 0.24
CA ILE A 43 19.42 -12.29 1.49
C ILE A 43 20.04 -13.67 1.25
N ILE A 44 19.59 -14.40 0.22
CA ILE A 44 20.11 -15.74 -0.09
C ILE A 44 21.61 -15.67 -0.43
N ARG A 45 22.01 -14.69 -1.26
CA ARG A 45 23.40 -14.50 -1.70
C ARG A 45 24.30 -13.86 -0.63
N SER A 46 23.73 -13.31 0.43
CA SER A 46 24.50 -12.69 1.51
C SER A 46 25.42 -13.70 2.20
N GLY A 47 26.55 -13.22 2.72
CA GLY A 47 27.47 -14.00 3.55
C GLY A 47 27.00 -14.20 5.00
N TYR A 48 25.74 -13.88 5.32
CA TYR A 48 25.21 -14.01 6.68
C TYR A 48 25.07 -15.48 7.10
N SER A 49 25.07 -15.71 8.41
CA SER A 49 24.74 -17.03 8.96
C SER A 49 23.29 -17.41 8.60
N VAL A 50 23.02 -18.72 8.55
CA VAL A 50 21.71 -19.25 8.18
C VAL A 50 20.59 -18.67 9.06
N GLY A 51 20.82 -18.54 10.37
CA GLY A 51 19.84 -17.96 11.29
C GLY A 51 19.46 -16.52 10.95
N VAL A 52 20.45 -15.69 10.58
CA VAL A 52 20.21 -14.30 10.18
C VAL A 52 19.45 -14.24 8.85
N LYS A 53 19.75 -15.13 7.90
CA LYS A 53 19.00 -15.21 6.64
C LYS A 53 17.52 -15.53 6.86
N ILE A 54 17.23 -16.48 7.75
CA ILE A 54 15.84 -16.84 8.10
C ILE A 54 15.13 -15.64 8.72
N LEU A 55 15.79 -14.95 9.66
CA LEU A 55 15.22 -13.75 10.30
C LEU A 55 14.90 -12.65 9.28
N LEU A 56 15.84 -12.36 8.38
CA LEU A 56 15.67 -11.36 7.32
C LEU A 56 14.55 -11.75 6.34
N ALA A 57 14.48 -13.02 5.94
CA ALA A 57 13.41 -13.51 5.09
C ALA A 57 12.04 -13.36 5.76
N MET A 58 11.91 -13.78 7.03
CA MET A 58 10.67 -13.61 7.79
C MET A 58 10.27 -12.13 7.91
N ALA A 59 11.24 -11.24 8.14
CA ALA A 59 10.98 -9.80 8.17
C ALA A 59 10.49 -9.27 6.81
N ALA A 60 11.10 -9.71 5.70
CA ALA A 60 10.69 -9.33 4.34
C ALA A 60 9.25 -9.80 3.99
N PHE A 61 8.81 -10.94 4.54
CA PHE A 61 7.44 -11.42 4.41
C PHE A 61 6.46 -10.73 5.37
N ALA A 62 6.89 -10.38 6.58
CA ALA A 62 6.05 -9.72 7.58
C ALA A 62 5.76 -8.25 7.23
N TYR A 63 6.72 -7.56 6.61
CA TYR A 63 6.64 -6.13 6.29
C TYR A 63 5.33 -5.66 5.62
N PRO A 64 4.81 -6.31 4.55
CA PRO A 64 3.55 -5.89 3.92
C PRO A 64 2.32 -5.97 4.85
N PHE A 65 2.40 -6.76 5.93
CA PHE A 65 1.30 -6.92 6.88
C PHE A 65 1.42 -6.02 8.11
N LEU A 66 2.60 -5.45 8.38
CA LEU A 66 2.81 -4.61 9.57
C LEU A 66 1.92 -3.36 9.57
N GLY A 67 1.73 -2.71 8.42
CA GLY A 67 0.87 -1.52 8.31
C GLY A 67 -0.59 -1.80 8.70
N PRO A 68 -1.26 -2.76 8.04
CA PRO A 68 -2.60 -3.19 8.43
C PRO A 68 -2.68 -3.67 9.89
N LEU A 69 -1.68 -4.44 10.35
CA LEU A 69 -1.64 -4.95 11.71
C LEU A 69 -1.60 -3.82 12.75
N ILE A 70 -0.75 -2.81 12.53
CA ILE A 70 -0.67 -1.62 13.39
C ILE A 70 -2.01 -0.87 13.42
N TRP A 71 -2.67 -0.71 12.27
CA TRP A 71 -4.00 -0.08 12.23
C TRP A 71 -5.03 -0.86 13.07
N PHE A 72 -5.07 -2.18 12.93
CA PHE A 72 -6.00 -3.03 13.67
C PHE A 72 -5.76 -2.99 15.19
N LEU A 73 -4.50 -3.03 15.60
CA LEU A 73 -4.13 -3.06 17.02
C LEU A 73 -4.32 -1.69 17.69
N PHE A 74 -3.93 -0.60 17.04
CA PHE A 74 -3.84 0.71 17.70
C PHE A 74 -4.87 1.74 17.24
N ALA A 75 -5.30 1.72 15.97
CA ALA A 75 -6.21 2.72 15.43
C ALA A 75 -7.68 2.37 15.70
N ARG A 76 -8.06 1.09 15.55
CA ARG A 76 -9.43 0.60 15.76
C ARG A 76 -10.01 0.93 17.14
N HIS A 77 -9.17 0.92 18.17
CA HIS A 77 -9.63 1.14 19.55
C HIS A 77 -10.02 2.60 19.83
N LYS A 78 -9.56 3.56 19.01
CA LYS A 78 -9.89 4.97 19.19
C LYS A 78 -11.31 5.33 18.73
N GLU A 79 -11.85 4.60 17.75
CA GLU A 79 -13.21 4.84 17.23
C GLU A 79 -14.31 4.43 18.23
N HIS A 80 -14.06 3.43 19.07
CA HIS A 80 -15.04 2.99 20.07
C HIS A 80 -15.19 3.98 21.22
N LYS A 81 -14.18 4.79 21.54
CA LYS A 81 -14.25 5.77 22.64
C LYS A 81 -15.02 7.04 22.26
N THR A 82 -15.11 7.38 20.98
CA THR A 82 -15.77 8.61 20.51
C THR A 82 -17.31 8.50 20.42
N ARG A 83 -17.89 7.30 20.56
CA ARG A 83 -19.34 7.07 20.56
C ARG A 83 -20.00 7.04 21.95
N MET A 84 -19.21 6.98 23.03
CA MET A 84 -19.74 6.95 24.40
C MET A 84 -19.83 8.34 25.07
N ASP A 85 -19.37 9.38 24.36
CA ASP A 85 -19.31 10.77 24.83
C ASP A 85 -20.12 11.72 23.93
N ARG A 86 -21.18 11.22 23.28
CA ARG A 86 -22.11 12.03 22.49
C ARG A 86 -23.54 11.58 22.72
#